data_AF-A0A2H8TCT0-F1
#
_entry.id   AF-A0A2H8TCT0-F1
#
_cell.length_a   1.000
_cell.length_b   1.000
_cell.length_c   1.000
_cell.angle_alpha   90.00
_cell.angle_beta   90.00
_cell.angle_gamma   90.00
#
_symmetry.space_group_name_H-M   'P 1'
#
loop_
_entity.id
_entity.type
_entity.pdbx_description
1 polymer ?
#
loop_
_entity_poly.entity_id
_entity_poly.type
_entity_poly.pdbx_seq_one_letter_code
_entity_poly.pdbx_strand_id
1 'polypeptide(L)'
;MAKVQLSNVVVLDNPSPFSNPFQFELTFECIEDLNEDLEWKMIYVGSAESEEHDQILDTIYVGPVPEGRHMFVFEANPPDVSKIPVEDAVGVTVVLLTCCYRNQEFVRVGYFINNEYTDPELQENPPSTPQFDKMVRNILGTEPRVTRFKINWDDSEQPTTSNGIQSTCHENEDSNLQEMDEEVSSLLSSHADNSLSQSPMEVL
;
A
#
# COMPACT_ATOMS: atom_id res chain seq x y z
N MET A 1 6.62 15.46 -19.96
CA MET A 1 5.24 15.17 -19.50
C MET A 1 5.23 13.72 -19.04
N ALA A 2 4.40 13.32 -18.08
CA ALA A 2 4.32 11.90 -17.73
C ALA A 2 3.71 11.14 -18.93
N LYS A 3 4.38 10.08 -19.41
CA LYS A 3 3.88 9.29 -20.55
C LYS A 3 2.85 8.25 -20.12
N VAL A 4 2.85 7.88 -18.84
CA VAL A 4 1.87 6.98 -18.24
C VAL A 4 1.09 7.72 -17.16
N GLN A 5 -0.23 7.55 -17.17
CA GLN A 5 -1.13 8.06 -16.16
C GLN A 5 -1.98 6.93 -15.59
N LEU A 6 -1.81 6.64 -14.30
CA LEU A 6 -2.71 5.75 -13.57
C LEU A 6 -4.09 6.41 -13.44
N SER A 7 -5.11 5.80 -14.04
CA SER A 7 -6.46 6.35 -14.13
C SER A 7 -7.36 5.83 -13.01
N ASN A 8 -7.30 4.53 -12.70
CA ASN A 8 -8.14 3.91 -11.69
C ASN A 8 -7.46 2.69 -11.06
N VAL A 9 -7.78 2.44 -9.80
CA VAL A 9 -7.37 1.25 -9.05
C VAL A 9 -8.60 0.75 -8.28
N VAL A 10 -9.06 -0.45 -8.60
CA VAL A 10 -10.21 -1.06 -7.92
C VAL A 10 -9.72 -2.20 -7.04
N VAL A 11 -10.05 -2.13 -5.75
CA VAL A 11 -9.80 -3.23 -4.81
C VAL A 11 -10.85 -4.31 -5.03
N LEU A 12 -10.41 -5.54 -5.31
CA LEU A 12 -11.27 -6.71 -5.47
C LEU A 12 -11.19 -7.59 -4.21
N ASP A 13 -12.18 -8.47 -4.03
CA ASP A 13 -12.27 -9.42 -2.90
C ASP A 13 -12.02 -8.76 -1.52
N ASN A 14 -12.82 -7.74 -1.19
CA ASN A 14 -12.64 -6.95 0.04
C ASN A 14 -13.99 -6.65 0.74
N PRO A 15 -14.10 -6.82 2.08
CA PRO A 15 -13.12 -7.41 2.98
C PRO A 15 -12.96 -8.92 2.77
N SER A 16 -11.80 -9.49 3.13
CA SER A 16 -11.49 -10.92 2.96
C SER A 16 -10.63 -11.48 4.09
N PRO A 17 -10.55 -12.81 4.28
CA PRO A 17 -9.62 -13.42 5.23
C PRO A 17 -8.18 -12.95 5.01
N PHE A 18 -7.40 -12.80 6.08
CA PHE A 18 -6.01 -12.32 5.98
C PHE A 18 -5.15 -13.15 5.01
N SER A 19 -5.40 -14.46 4.96
CA SER A 19 -4.69 -15.41 4.09
C SER A 19 -5.15 -15.39 2.63
N ASN A 20 -6.16 -14.60 2.27
CA ASN A 20 -6.55 -14.44 0.87
C ASN A 20 -5.52 -13.59 0.10
N PRO A 21 -5.28 -13.91 -1.18
CA PRO A 21 -4.51 -13.05 -2.08
C PRO A 21 -5.05 -11.63 -2.13
N PHE A 22 -4.17 -10.67 -2.33
CA PHE A 22 -4.55 -9.31 -2.72
C PHE A 22 -4.92 -9.29 -4.19
N GLN A 23 -5.94 -8.51 -4.55
CA GLN A 23 -6.37 -8.36 -5.93
C GLN A 23 -6.71 -6.89 -6.21
N PHE A 24 -5.98 -6.28 -7.16
CA PHE A 24 -6.23 -4.93 -7.63
C PHE A 24 -6.44 -4.91 -9.13
N GLU A 25 -7.56 -4.37 -9.61
CA GLU A 25 -7.74 -4.06 -11.03
C GLU A 25 -7.14 -2.67 -11.30
N LEU A 26 -6.04 -2.65 -12.05
CA LEU A 26 -5.33 -1.44 -12.42
C LEU A 26 -5.75 -1.00 -13.82
N THR A 27 -6.13 0.27 -13.95
CA THR A 27 -6.37 0.91 -15.25
C THR A 27 -5.42 2.10 -15.41
N PHE A 28 -4.60 2.08 -16.45
CA PHE A 28 -3.71 3.20 -16.78
C PHE A 28 -3.79 3.56 -18.26
N GLU A 29 -3.41 4.79 -18.57
CA GLU A 29 -3.35 5.33 -19.92
C GLU A 29 -1.89 5.63 -20.29
N CYS A 30 -1.48 5.15 -21.46
CA CYS A 30 -0.19 5.44 -22.05
C CYS A 30 -0.38 6.42 -23.20
N ILE A 31 0.28 7.58 -23.13
CA ILE A 31 0.13 8.68 -24.09
C ILE A 31 0.92 8.42 -25.38
N GLU A 32 1.97 7.60 -25.30
CA GLU A 32 2.81 7.18 -26.42
C GLU A 32 3.41 5.80 -26.14
N ASP A 33 3.93 5.13 -27.17
CA ASP A 33 4.55 3.81 -27.03
C ASP A 33 5.77 3.86 -26.09
N LEU A 34 5.82 2.95 -25.12
CA LEU A 34 6.99 2.74 -24.28
C LEU A 34 7.86 1.63 -24.85
N ASN A 35 9.16 1.91 -24.90
CA ASN A 35 10.17 0.96 -25.40
C ASN A 35 10.57 -0.09 -24.36
N GLU A 36 10.36 0.21 -23.07
CA GLU A 36 10.72 -0.64 -21.95
C GLU A 36 9.49 -0.97 -21.08
N ASP A 37 9.64 -2.00 -20.25
CA ASP A 37 8.56 -2.48 -19.41
C ASP A 37 8.32 -1.54 -18.23
N LEU A 38 7.05 -1.44 -17.83
CA LEU A 38 6.68 -0.91 -16.53
C LEU A 38 6.87 -2.00 -15.48
N GLU A 39 7.60 -1.69 -14.42
CA GLU A 39 7.77 -2.55 -13.25
C GLU A 39 6.75 -2.15 -12.19
N TRP A 40 5.80 -3.03 -11.89
CA TRP A 40 4.84 -2.86 -10.80
C TRP A 40 5.21 -3.73 -9.62
N LYS A 41 5.22 -3.16 -8.41
CA LYS A 41 5.39 -3.91 -7.16
C LYS A 41 4.21 -3.74 -6.26
N MET A 42 3.83 -4.81 -5.58
CA MET A 42 2.90 -4.80 -4.47
C MET A 42 3.68 -5.03 -3.18
N ILE A 43 3.60 -4.10 -2.24
CA ILE A 43 4.40 -4.09 -1.02
C ILE A 43 3.47 -3.99 0.17
N TYR A 44 3.56 -4.94 1.09
CA TYR A 44 2.86 -4.91 2.37
C TYR A 44 3.77 -4.32 3.43
N VAL A 45 3.30 -3.29 4.13
CA VAL A 45 4.04 -2.67 5.23
C VAL A 45 3.90 -3.54 6.47
N GLY A 46 5.01 -4.11 6.92
CA GLY A 46 4.98 -5.06 8.05
C GLY A 46 4.91 -4.38 9.40
N SER A 47 5.45 -3.16 9.50
CA SER A 47 5.45 -2.33 10.70
C SER A 47 5.44 -0.86 10.29
N ALA A 48 4.69 -0.02 11.01
CA ALA A 48 4.74 1.43 10.78
C ALA A 48 6.06 2.05 11.25
N GLU A 49 6.78 1.39 12.17
CA GLU A 49 8.00 1.93 12.76
C GLU A 49 9.27 1.60 11.94
N SER A 50 9.18 0.60 11.05
CA SER A 50 10.36 0.10 10.33
C SER A 50 10.02 -0.55 8.99
N GLU A 51 10.69 -0.07 7.94
CA GLU A 51 10.67 -0.64 6.59
C GLU A 51 11.35 -2.02 6.51
N GLU A 52 12.11 -2.45 7.55
CA GLU A 52 12.77 -3.77 7.57
C GLU A 52 11.75 -4.93 7.54
N HIS A 53 10.51 -4.67 7.92
CA HIS A 53 9.41 -5.62 7.91
C HIS A 53 8.58 -5.57 6.62
N ASP A 54 8.89 -4.67 5.69
CA ASP A 54 8.19 -4.55 4.42
C ASP A 54 8.39 -5.78 3.56
N GLN A 55 7.30 -6.24 2.95
CA GLN A 55 7.29 -7.45 2.16
C GLN A 55 6.81 -7.13 0.75
N ILE A 56 7.71 -7.29 -0.22
CA ILE A 56 7.33 -7.31 -1.63
C ILE A 56 6.54 -8.61 -1.87
N LEU A 57 5.23 -8.47 -2.04
CA LEU A 57 4.31 -9.58 -2.25
C LEU A 57 4.44 -10.15 -3.67
N ASP A 58 4.56 -9.26 -4.65
CA ASP A 58 4.82 -9.64 -6.04
C ASP A 58 5.44 -8.48 -6.83
N THR A 59 6.11 -8.83 -7.94
CA THR A 59 6.66 -7.88 -8.91
C THR A 59 6.33 -8.36 -10.32
N ILE A 60 5.65 -7.52 -11.09
CA ILE A 60 5.28 -7.83 -12.47
C ILE A 60 5.86 -6.79 -13.44
N TYR A 61 6.12 -7.26 -14.65
CA TYR A 61 6.60 -6.44 -15.75
C TYR A 61 5.51 -6.36 -16.82
N VAL A 62 5.16 -5.14 -17.21
CA VAL A 62 4.16 -4.88 -18.24
C VAL A 62 4.85 -4.18 -19.40
N GLY A 63 5.10 -4.90 -20.48
CA GLY A 63 5.58 -4.32 -21.73
C GLY A 63 5.76 -5.33 -22.87
N PRO A 64 6.02 -4.84 -24.10
CA PRO A 64 6.03 -3.42 -24.50
C PRO A 64 4.63 -2.80 -24.40
N VAL A 65 4.55 -1.53 -23.97
CA VAL A 65 3.28 -0.84 -23.68
C VAL A 65 2.94 0.11 -24.83
N PRO A 66 1.97 -0.23 -25.71
CA PRO A 66 1.57 0.68 -26.77
C PRO A 66 0.73 1.86 -26.24
N GLU A 67 0.61 2.91 -27.02
CA GLU A 67 -0.32 4.01 -26.76
C GLU A 67 -1.75 3.50 -26.54
N GLY A 68 -2.44 4.08 -25.56
CA GLY A 68 -3.83 3.82 -25.28
C GLY A 68 -4.10 3.44 -23.83
N ARG A 69 -5.33 2.97 -23.58
CA ARG A 69 -5.81 2.59 -22.26
C ARG A 69 -5.64 1.09 -22.02
N HIS A 70 -5.00 0.75 -20.91
CA HIS A 70 -4.69 -0.61 -20.50
C HIS A 70 -5.36 -0.92 -19.17
N MET A 71 -5.72 -2.20 -19.00
CA MET A 71 -6.34 -2.69 -17.79
C MET A 71 -5.88 -4.13 -17.52
N PHE A 72 -5.52 -4.42 -16.29
CA PHE A 72 -5.15 -5.77 -15.86
C PHE A 72 -5.43 -5.97 -14.36
N VAL A 73 -5.53 -7.22 -13.93
CA VAL A 73 -5.64 -7.58 -12.51
C VAL A 73 -4.25 -7.92 -11.99
N PHE A 74 -3.82 -7.20 -10.95
CA PHE A 74 -2.62 -7.49 -10.19
C PHE A 74 -2.98 -8.29 -8.95
N GLU A 75 -2.65 -9.58 -8.96
CA GLU A 75 -2.89 -10.50 -7.85
C GLU A 75 -1.57 -10.87 -7.19
N ALA A 76 -1.53 -10.89 -5.85
CA ALA A 76 -0.35 -11.33 -5.09
C ALA A 76 -0.75 -12.16 -3.87
N ASN A 77 0.10 -13.11 -3.49
CA ASN A 77 -0.07 -13.90 -2.28
C ASN A 77 -0.07 -13.02 -1.02
N PRO A 78 -0.70 -13.45 0.09
CA PRO A 78 -0.63 -12.72 1.36
C PRO A 78 0.82 -12.63 1.88
N PRO A 79 1.12 -11.67 2.78
CA PRO A 79 2.43 -11.55 3.41
C PRO A 79 2.78 -12.79 4.25
N ASP A 80 4.08 -13.01 4.44
CA ASP A 80 4.60 -13.99 5.38
C ASP A 80 4.39 -13.49 6.81
N VAL A 81 3.46 -14.13 7.52
CA VAL A 81 3.07 -13.82 8.90
C VAL A 81 4.24 -13.93 9.89
N SER A 82 5.28 -14.70 9.58
CA SER A 82 6.43 -14.87 10.47
C SER A 82 7.35 -13.65 10.52
N LYS A 83 7.21 -12.73 9.55
CA LYS A 83 8.01 -11.51 9.45
C LYS A 83 7.29 -10.27 9.99
N ILE A 84 6.03 -10.41 10.36
CA ILE A 84 5.20 -9.33 10.90
C ILE A 84 5.41 -9.28 12.43
N PRO A 85 5.81 -8.14 13.00
CA PRO A 85 5.87 -7.96 14.45
C PRO A 85 4.52 -8.24 15.11
N VAL A 86 4.56 -8.75 16.34
CA VAL A 86 3.34 -9.13 17.06
C VAL A 86 2.48 -7.90 17.36
N GLU A 87 3.10 -6.77 17.70
CA GLU A 87 2.41 -5.50 17.91
C GLU A 87 1.68 -4.95 16.67
N ASP A 88 2.18 -5.24 15.47
CA ASP A 88 1.64 -4.71 14.21
C ASP A 88 0.68 -5.67 13.48
N ALA A 89 0.50 -6.89 14.01
CA ALA A 89 -0.32 -7.91 13.38
C ALA A 89 -1.82 -7.56 13.34
N VAL A 90 -2.32 -6.87 14.38
CA VAL A 90 -3.72 -6.44 14.52
C VAL A 90 -3.79 -4.92 14.49
N GLY A 91 -4.74 -4.38 13.75
CA GLY A 91 -4.94 -2.94 13.61
C GLY A 91 -4.62 -2.46 12.20
N VAL A 92 -4.18 -1.20 12.11
CA VAL A 92 -4.03 -0.51 10.83
C VAL A 92 -2.61 -0.67 10.29
N THR A 93 -2.51 -1.04 9.02
CA THR A 93 -1.26 -1.02 8.25
C THR A 93 -1.53 -0.53 6.82
N VAL A 94 -0.56 -0.64 5.91
CA VAL A 94 -0.62 -0.13 4.54
C VAL A 94 -0.18 -1.19 3.53
N VAL A 95 -0.83 -1.21 2.37
CA VAL A 95 -0.29 -1.84 1.15
C VAL A 95 0.01 -0.76 0.10
N LEU A 96 1.17 -0.86 -0.52
CA LEU A 96 1.67 0.05 -1.54
C LEU A 96 1.68 -0.65 -2.90
N LEU A 97 1.17 0.03 -3.92
CA LEU A 97 1.38 -0.30 -5.32
C LEU A 97 2.32 0.74 -5.91
N THR A 98 3.54 0.33 -6.26
CA THR A 98 4.50 1.21 -6.92
C THR A 98 4.59 0.86 -8.39
N CYS A 99 4.79 1.87 -9.24
CA CYS A 99 5.10 1.67 -10.65
C CYS A 99 6.32 2.47 -11.05
N CYS A 100 7.20 1.78 -11.77
CA CYS A 100 8.50 2.28 -12.16
C CYS A 100 8.69 2.11 -13.67
N TYR A 101 9.40 3.07 -14.24
CA TYR A 101 9.88 3.00 -15.63
C TYR A 101 11.36 3.34 -15.60
N ARG A 102 12.22 2.51 -16.19
CA ARG A 102 13.68 2.69 -16.19
C ARG A 102 14.27 2.90 -14.81
N ASN A 103 13.85 2.05 -13.89
CA ASN A 103 14.20 2.08 -12.48
C ASN A 103 13.81 3.35 -11.68
N GLN A 104 13.05 4.27 -12.28
CA GLN A 104 12.57 5.47 -11.62
C GLN A 104 11.08 5.28 -11.28
N GLU A 105 10.76 5.36 -9.99
CA GLU A 105 9.37 5.31 -9.53
C GLU A 105 8.67 6.60 -9.95
N PHE A 106 7.50 6.50 -10.59
CA PHE A 106 6.71 7.68 -10.99
C PHE A 106 5.34 7.75 -10.35
N VAL A 107 4.83 6.63 -9.81
CA VAL A 107 3.59 6.61 -9.04
C VAL A 107 3.64 5.59 -7.92
N ARG A 108 3.10 6.00 -6.77
CA ARG A 108 2.83 5.18 -5.59
C ARG A 108 1.38 5.33 -5.21
N VAL A 109 0.69 4.22 -4.99
CA VAL A 109 -0.67 4.19 -4.44
C VAL A 109 -0.66 3.41 -3.15
N GLY A 110 -0.95 4.09 -2.04
CA GLY A 110 -1.10 3.48 -0.73
C GLY A 110 -2.56 3.29 -0.36
N TYR A 111 -2.89 2.11 0.17
CA TYR A 111 -4.17 1.83 0.81
C TYR A 111 -3.96 1.47 2.26
N PHE A 112 -4.75 2.09 3.14
CA PHE A 112 -4.86 1.60 4.50
C PHE A 112 -5.55 0.24 4.53
N ILE A 113 -5.08 -0.59 5.44
CA ILE A 113 -5.59 -1.92 5.73
C ILE A 113 -5.94 -1.95 7.21
N ASN A 114 -7.15 -2.37 7.55
CA ASN A 114 -7.50 -2.73 8.92
C ASN A 114 -7.56 -4.26 9.05
N ASN A 115 -6.68 -4.82 9.87
CA ASN A 115 -6.66 -6.24 10.24
C ASN A 115 -7.36 -6.42 11.58
N GLU A 116 -8.48 -7.14 11.61
CA GLU A 116 -9.27 -7.34 12.83
C GLU A 116 -9.72 -8.80 12.99
N TYR A 117 -9.88 -9.22 14.24
CA TYR A 117 -10.50 -10.50 14.53
C TYR A 117 -12.00 -10.45 14.25
N THR A 118 -12.57 -11.55 13.76
CA THR A 118 -14.04 -11.66 13.61
C THR A 118 -14.75 -11.98 14.92
N ASP A 119 -14.05 -12.60 15.87
CA ASP A 119 -14.62 -13.05 17.14
C ASP A 119 -14.57 -11.92 18.19
N PRO A 120 -15.70 -11.50 18.77
CA PRO A 120 -15.73 -10.41 19.76
C PRO A 120 -14.87 -10.65 20.99
N GLU A 121 -14.76 -11.91 21.44
CA GLU A 121 -13.90 -12.27 22.57
C GLU A 121 -12.42 -12.03 22.28
N LEU A 122 -11.98 -12.28 21.04
CA LEU A 122 -10.60 -12.04 20.59
C LEU A 122 -10.34 -10.55 20.34
N GLN A 123 -11.37 -9.77 20.03
CA GLN A 123 -11.25 -8.31 19.95
C GLN A 123 -11.08 -7.68 21.34
N GLU A 124 -11.87 -8.12 22.32
CA GLU A 124 -11.80 -7.59 23.70
C GLU A 124 -10.56 -8.10 24.44
N ASN A 125 -10.14 -9.34 24.18
CA ASN A 125 -9.00 -10.00 24.81
C ASN A 125 -8.06 -10.60 23.75
N PRO A 126 -7.27 -9.77 23.06
CA PRO A 126 -6.38 -10.26 22.02
C PRO A 126 -5.34 -11.23 22.60
N PRO A 127 -5.11 -12.39 21.95
CA PRO A 127 -4.11 -13.33 22.41
C PRO A 127 -2.70 -12.74 22.24
N SER A 128 -1.78 -13.16 23.12
CA SER A 128 -0.36 -12.77 23.05
C SER A 128 0.34 -13.21 21.76
N THR A 129 -0.20 -14.20 21.07
CA THR A 129 0.30 -14.65 19.76
C THR A 129 -0.82 -14.44 18.74
N PRO A 130 -0.59 -13.65 17.68
CA PRO A 130 -1.61 -13.36 16.69
C PRO A 130 -2.15 -14.62 16.00
N GLN A 131 -3.47 -14.70 15.82
CA GLN A 131 -4.16 -15.80 15.14
C GLN A 131 -4.64 -15.35 13.76
N PHE A 132 -3.74 -15.27 12.79
CA PHE A 132 -4.02 -14.77 11.43
C PHE A 132 -5.12 -15.54 10.69
N ASP A 133 -5.36 -16.80 11.05
CA ASP A 133 -6.44 -17.64 10.50
C ASP A 133 -7.84 -17.14 10.88
N LYS A 134 -7.94 -16.32 11.92
CA LYS A 134 -9.20 -15.72 12.42
C LYS A 134 -9.28 -14.22 12.16
N MET A 135 -8.35 -13.69 11.38
CA MET A 135 -8.32 -12.29 11.01
C MET A 135 -8.99 -12.08 9.66
N VAL A 136 -9.75 -10.99 9.59
CA VAL A 136 -10.24 -10.42 8.34
C VAL A 136 -9.45 -9.15 8.07
N ARG A 137 -9.05 -9.01 6.82
CA ARG A 137 -8.39 -7.85 6.27
C ARG A 137 -9.42 -7.00 5.53
N ASN A 138 -9.50 -5.72 5.89
CA ASN A 138 -10.30 -4.74 5.20
C ASN A 138 -9.41 -3.62 4.64
N ILE A 139 -9.26 -3.57 3.32
CA ILE A 139 -8.57 -2.53 2.58
C ILE A 139 -9.52 -1.34 2.42
N LEU A 140 -9.13 -0.15 2.88
CA LEU A 140 -9.91 1.08 2.74
C LEU A 140 -9.81 1.62 1.31
N GLY A 141 -10.50 0.95 0.38
CA GLY A 141 -10.44 1.21 -1.06
C GLY A 141 -10.96 2.60 -1.50
N THR A 142 -11.70 3.31 -0.64
CA THR A 142 -12.31 4.61 -0.95
C THR A 142 -11.36 5.80 -0.76
N GLU A 143 -10.29 5.64 0.01
CA GLU A 143 -9.37 6.73 0.35
C GLU A 143 -7.91 6.35 0.02
N PRO A 144 -7.59 6.10 -1.27
CA PRO A 144 -6.22 5.83 -1.68
C PRO A 144 -5.35 7.09 -1.54
N ARG A 145 -4.12 6.91 -1.08
CA ARG A 145 -3.08 7.94 -1.13
C ARG A 145 -2.26 7.78 -2.41
N VAL A 146 -2.27 8.80 -3.26
CA VAL A 146 -1.58 8.77 -4.54
C VAL A 146 -0.44 9.79 -4.55
N THR A 147 0.79 9.30 -4.56
CA THR A 147 2.00 10.11 -4.71
C THR A 147 2.54 9.96 -6.13
N ARG A 148 2.91 11.07 -6.76
CA ARG A 148 3.44 11.09 -8.13
C ARG A 148 4.80 11.76 -8.16
N PHE A 149 5.75 11.11 -8.83
CA PHE A 149 7.12 11.61 -8.97
C PHE A 149 7.40 11.96 -10.44
N LYS A 150 8.25 12.96 -10.64
CA LYS A 150 8.71 13.34 -11.98
C LYS A 150 9.93 12.49 -12.32
N ILE A 151 9.86 11.77 -13.43
CA ILE A 151 10.95 10.92 -13.92
C ILE A 151 11.38 11.34 -15.34
N ASN A 152 12.55 10.85 -15.75
CA ASN A 152 13.00 10.94 -17.14
C ASN A 152 12.40 9.79 -17.97
N TRP A 153 11.62 10.14 -18.99
CA TRP A 153 10.92 9.19 -19.85
C TRP A 153 11.61 8.92 -21.19
N ASP A 154 12.64 9.72 -21.53
CA ASP A 154 13.36 9.66 -22.80
C ASP A 154 14.79 9.15 -22.60
N ASP A 155 15.43 8.69 -23.68
CA ASP A 155 16.83 8.23 -23.70
C ASP A 155 17.88 9.33 -23.53
N SER A 156 17.46 10.57 -23.26
CA SER A 156 18.42 11.66 -23.07
C SER A 156 19.27 11.42 -21.81
N GLU A 157 20.55 11.09 -22.02
CA GLU A 157 21.59 11.08 -20.98
C GLU A 157 21.51 12.39 -20.20
N GLN A 158 21.30 12.32 -18.88
CA GLN A 158 21.31 13.51 -18.04
C GLN A 158 22.76 13.95 -17.76
N PRO A 159 23.11 15.24 -17.93
CA PRO A 159 24.23 15.81 -17.22
C PRO A 159 23.90 15.85 -15.73
N THR A 160 24.79 15.33 -14.90
CA THR A 160 24.72 15.31 -13.44
C THR A 160 24.61 16.73 -12.88
N THR A 161 23.42 17.22 -12.54
CA THR A 161 23.18 18.19 -11.42
C THR A 161 21.70 18.56 -11.28
N SER A 162 21.05 18.13 -10.20
CA SER A 162 20.27 19.01 -9.29
C SER A 162 19.66 18.21 -8.14
N ASN A 163 19.68 18.81 -6.95
CA ASN A 163 19.12 18.29 -5.70
C ASN A 163 17.59 18.07 -5.80
N GLY A 164 17.17 16.92 -6.30
CA GLY A 164 15.82 16.39 -6.15
C GLY A 164 15.94 14.94 -5.70
N ILE A 165 15.18 14.56 -4.68
CA ILE A 165 15.07 13.18 -4.20
C ILE A 165 14.62 12.32 -5.38
N GLN A 166 15.52 11.53 -5.96
CA GLN A 166 15.20 10.57 -7.02
C GLN A 166 14.88 9.24 -6.34
N SER A 167 13.59 8.94 -6.26
CA SER A 167 13.09 7.63 -5.81
C SER A 167 13.36 6.58 -6.89
N THR A 168 14.42 5.79 -6.68
CA THR A 168 14.71 4.58 -7.44
C THR A 168 13.91 3.42 -6.87
N CYS A 169 13.53 2.49 -7.75
CA CYS A 169 12.73 1.32 -7.41
C CYS A 169 13.51 0.17 -6.74
N HIS A 170 14.84 0.28 -6.70
CA HIS A 170 15.73 -0.73 -6.15
C HIS A 170 16.38 -0.29 -4.84
N GLU A 171 16.55 1.01 -4.61
CA GLU A 171 17.13 1.56 -3.37
C GLU A 171 16.57 2.98 -3.17
N ASN A 172 15.56 3.15 -2.31
CA ASN A 172 15.29 4.42 -1.64
C ASN A 172 14.82 4.10 -0.23
N GLU A 173 15.81 3.77 0.59
CA GLU A 173 15.83 4.09 2.01
C GLU A 173 15.53 5.59 2.17
N ASP A 174 14.72 5.93 3.19
CA ASP A 174 14.89 7.13 4.04
C ASP A 174 14.05 8.42 3.83
N SER A 175 12.99 8.53 3.00
CA SER A 175 12.38 9.89 2.87
C SER A 175 10.90 10.10 2.49
N ASN A 176 9.98 9.13 2.58
CA ASN A 176 8.56 9.47 2.29
C ASN A 176 7.46 8.80 3.11
N LEU A 177 7.79 8.04 4.17
CA LEU A 177 6.76 7.53 5.10
C LEU A 177 6.31 8.56 6.15
N GLN A 178 7.11 9.61 6.42
CA GLN A 178 6.78 10.63 7.44
C GLN A 178 5.46 11.38 7.17
N GLU A 179 5.12 11.69 5.92
CA GLU A 179 3.82 12.31 5.60
C GLU A 179 2.66 11.31 5.77
N MET A 180 2.92 10.02 5.61
CA MET A 180 1.92 8.99 5.83
C MET A 180 1.65 8.79 7.33
N ASP A 181 2.73 8.73 8.13
CA ASP A 181 2.75 8.49 9.57
C ASP A 181 2.02 9.56 10.39
N GLU A 182 2.19 10.85 10.07
CA GLU A 182 1.48 11.92 10.77
C GLU A 182 -0.04 11.80 10.64
N GLU A 183 -0.53 11.34 9.48
CA GLU A 183 -1.95 11.13 9.27
C GLU A 183 -2.45 9.75 9.74
N VAL A 184 -1.59 8.72 9.81
CA VAL A 184 -1.95 7.45 10.49
C VAL A 184 -2.17 7.71 11.98
N SER A 185 -1.26 8.48 12.60
CA SER A 185 -1.36 8.90 14.00
C SER A 185 -2.62 9.74 14.28
N SER A 186 -3.01 10.62 13.34
CA SER A 186 -4.25 11.40 13.46
C SER A 186 -5.51 10.54 13.31
N LEU A 187 -5.50 9.51 12.45
CA LEU A 187 -6.61 8.56 12.32
C LEU A 187 -6.73 7.62 13.52
N LEU A 188 -5.61 7.12 14.06
CA LEU A 188 -5.57 6.30 15.26
C LEU A 188 -6.09 7.06 16.50
N SER A 189 -5.72 8.34 16.63
CA SER A 189 -6.23 9.20 17.72
C SER A 189 -7.73 9.49 17.60
N SER A 190 -8.27 9.62 16.38
CA SER A 190 -9.70 9.84 16.17
C SER A 190 -10.59 8.64 16.51
N HIS A 191 -10.07 7.40 16.39
CA HIS A 191 -10.82 6.19 16.76
C HIS A 191 -10.78 5.89 18.26
N ALA A 192 -9.77 6.35 18.99
CA ALA A 192 -9.66 6.15 20.44
C ALA A 192 -10.67 7.00 21.25
N ASP A 193 -11.06 8.18 20.76
CA ASP A 193 -11.97 9.09 21.49
C ASP A 193 -13.45 8.67 21.45
N ASN A 194 -13.84 7.77 20.54
CA ASN A 194 -15.24 7.38 20.40
C ASN A 194 -15.68 6.23 21.34
N SER A 195 -14.76 5.68 22.16
CA SER A 195 -15.04 4.57 23.08
C SER A 195 -15.25 4.96 24.54
N LEU A 196 -15.21 6.25 24.90
CA LEU A 196 -15.38 6.71 26.29
C LEU A 196 -16.50 7.75 26.43
N SER A 197 -17.73 7.42 26.06
CA SER A 197 -18.90 8.21 26.49
C SER A 197 -20.18 7.39 26.69
N GLN A 198 -20.13 6.35 27.52
CA GLN A 198 -21.33 5.90 28.23
C GLN A 198 -21.00 5.61 29.71
N SER A 199 -21.12 6.64 30.54
CA SER A 199 -21.26 6.46 31.99
C SER A 199 -22.68 5.98 32.32
N PRO A 200 -22.87 5.04 33.25
CA PRO A 200 -24.18 4.52 33.61
C PRO A 200 -24.92 5.52 34.51
N MET A 201 -26.20 5.79 34.22
CA MET A 201 -27.09 6.54 35.10
C MET A 201 -27.56 5.61 36.23
N GLU A 202 -27.10 5.85 37.46
CA GLU A 202 -27.70 5.25 38.66
C GLU A 202 -29.14 5.74 38.85
N VAL A 203 -30.04 4.80 39.13
CA VAL A 203 -31.44 5.05 39.45
C VAL A 203 -31.64 4.90 40.97
N LEU A 204 -32.05 5.98 41.62
CA LEU A 204 -32.80 5.98 42.89
C LEU A 204 -33.97 6.96 42.75
#